data_AF-A0A6I1LEK4-F1
#
_entry.id   AF-A0A6I1LEK4-F1
#
_cell.length_a   1.000
_cell.length_b   1.000
_cell.length_c   1.000
_cell.angle_alpha   90.00
_cell.angle_beta   90.00
_cell.angle_gamma   90.00
#
_symmetry.space_group_name_H-M   'P 1'
#
loop_
_entity.id
_entity.type
_entity.pdbx_description
1 polymer ?
#
loop_
_entity_poly.entity_id
_entity_poly.type
_entity_poly.pdbx_seq_one_letter_code
_entity_poly.pdbx_strand_id
1 'polypeptide(L)'
;MSRLLLNCDIGESFGNWTLGLDAQVMPFIDCANVACGFHAGDPSIMRQTVSLALKHGVQVVAHPAYQDLQGFGRRSMAYTPQEIQDLLHYQIGALDGICRAQGGRVSYVKPHGAMYNDMMAKPAQLRAVIQAVAA
;
A
#
# COMPACT_ATOMS: atom_id res chain seq x y z
N MET A 1 -7.21 -15.83 23.46
CA MET A 1 -6.40 -14.66 23.06
C MET A 1 -6.39 -14.60 21.54
N SER A 2 -6.62 -13.42 20.96
CA SER A 2 -6.45 -13.22 19.51
C SER A 2 -4.97 -13.33 19.15
N ARG A 3 -4.65 -14.04 18.07
CA ARG A 3 -3.29 -14.11 17.51
C ARG A 3 -2.89 -12.73 17.00
N LEU A 4 -1.68 -12.28 17.35
CA LEU A 4 -1.07 -11.07 16.75
C LEU A 4 -0.61 -11.36 15.33
N LEU A 5 -0.74 -10.37 14.45
CA LEU A 5 -0.33 -10.47 13.04
C LEU A 5 0.94 -9.66 12.80
N LEU A 6 1.84 -10.20 11.98
CA LEU A 6 3.03 -9.54 11.48
C LEU A 6 2.74 -8.94 10.10
N ASN A 7 3.00 -7.65 9.94
CA ASN A 7 2.92 -6.98 8.65
C ASN A 7 4.28 -6.43 8.24
N CYS A 8 4.52 -6.36 6.93
CA CYS A 8 5.71 -5.76 6.35
C CYS A 8 5.33 -4.96 5.10
N ASP A 9 6.02 -3.84 4.88
CA ASP A 9 5.88 -3.05 3.65
C ASP A 9 6.74 -3.73 2.56
N ILE A 10 6.11 -4.07 1.44
CA ILE A 10 6.63 -5.00 0.40
C ILE A 10 6.31 -4.40 -0.97
N GLY A 11 7.03 -4.81 -2.02
CA GLY A 11 6.76 -4.34 -3.38
C GLY A 11 7.18 -2.89 -3.58
N GLU A 12 8.14 -2.42 -2.78
CA GLU A 12 8.65 -1.04 -2.81
C GLU A 12 9.84 -0.86 -3.77
N SER A 13 10.15 -1.86 -4.60
CA SER A 13 11.01 -1.71 -5.77
C SER A 13 10.34 -0.78 -6.80
N PHE A 14 11.08 -0.27 -7.80
CA PHE A 14 10.51 0.55 -8.89
C PHE A 14 11.34 0.46 -10.16
N GLY A 15 10.76 0.02 -11.27
CA GLY A 15 11.47 -0.14 -12.54
C GLY A 15 12.72 -1.03 -12.37
N ASN A 16 13.89 -0.47 -12.65
CA ASN A 16 15.17 -1.19 -12.51
C ASN A 16 15.76 -1.13 -11.09
N TRP A 17 15.14 -0.40 -10.16
CA TRP A 17 15.60 -0.31 -8.78
C TRP A 17 14.97 -1.41 -7.93
N THR A 18 15.82 -2.27 -7.37
CA THR A 18 15.42 -3.29 -6.41
C THR A 18 15.61 -2.79 -5.00
N LEU A 19 14.57 -2.94 -4.18
CA LEU A 19 14.56 -2.61 -2.76
C LEU A 19 13.95 -3.77 -1.97
N GLY A 20 14.55 -4.06 -0.81
CA GLY A 20 14.07 -5.11 0.09
C GLY A 20 14.44 -6.52 -0.34
N LEU A 21 13.95 -7.49 0.43
CA LEU A 21 14.13 -8.92 0.20
C LEU A 21 12.77 -9.63 0.28
N ASP A 22 11.81 -9.12 -0.49
CA ASP A 22 10.38 -9.49 -0.46
C ASP A 22 10.14 -11.00 -0.42
N ALA A 23 10.84 -11.75 -1.29
CA ALA A 23 10.74 -13.21 -1.35
C ALA A 23 11.23 -13.93 -0.08
N GLN A 24 12.20 -13.35 0.63
CA GLN A 24 12.76 -13.93 1.84
C GLN A 24 11.88 -13.65 3.05
N VAL A 25 11.23 -12.48 3.12
CA VAL A 25 10.40 -12.10 4.26
C VAL A 25 8.96 -12.61 4.15
N MET A 26 8.42 -12.80 2.93
CA MET A 26 7.04 -13.24 2.70
C MET A 26 6.61 -14.49 3.51
N PRO A 27 7.43 -15.55 3.67
CA PRO A 27 7.03 -16.73 4.43
C PRO A 27 6.80 -16.48 5.94
N PHE A 28 7.22 -15.33 6.47
CA PHE A 28 7.23 -15.03 7.89
C PHE A 28 6.20 -13.97 8.32
N ILE A 29 5.44 -13.42 7.38
CA ILE A 29 4.47 -12.34 7.64
C ILE A 29 3.05 -12.82 7.39
N ASP A 30 2.08 -12.18 8.03
CA ASP A 30 0.66 -12.43 7.84
C ASP A 30 0.04 -11.43 6.83
N CYS A 31 0.62 -10.23 6.72
CA CYS A 31 0.12 -9.15 5.88
C CYS A 31 1.25 -8.44 5.10
N ALA A 32 1.09 -8.31 3.78
CA ALA A 32 1.99 -7.58 2.90
C ALA A 32 1.35 -6.25 2.50
N ASN A 33 1.91 -5.13 2.97
CA ASN A 33 1.50 -3.79 2.58
C ASN A 33 2.20 -3.45 1.25
N VAL A 34 1.48 -3.63 0.14
CA VAL A 34 2.02 -3.52 -1.22
C VAL A 34 1.94 -2.08 -1.71
N ALA A 35 3.07 -1.51 -2.14
CA ALA A 35 3.12 -0.18 -2.71
C ALA A 35 2.28 -0.05 -3.99
N CYS A 36 1.67 1.12 -4.18
CA CYS A 36 0.63 1.33 -5.19
C CYS A 36 1.03 2.26 -6.35
N GLY A 37 2.33 2.52 -6.56
CA GLY A 37 2.82 3.27 -7.71
C GLY A 37 3.18 4.74 -7.47
N PHE A 38 2.85 5.31 -6.31
CA PHE A 38 3.06 6.75 -6.05
C PHE A 38 4.33 7.05 -5.26
N HIS A 39 4.64 6.27 -4.23
CA HIS A 39 5.93 6.38 -3.52
C HIS A 39 6.95 5.34 -3.97
N ALA A 40 6.45 4.20 -4.43
CA ALA A 40 7.18 3.03 -4.87
C ALA A 40 6.23 2.05 -5.57
N GLY A 41 6.77 0.95 -6.10
CA GLY A 41 6.02 -0.04 -6.85
C GLY A 41 5.69 0.43 -8.27
N ASP A 42 5.53 -0.51 -9.18
CA ASP A 42 5.01 -0.28 -10.51
C ASP A 42 4.07 -1.44 -10.90
N PRO A 43 3.35 -1.40 -12.03
CA PRO A 43 2.40 -2.46 -12.39
C PRO A 43 3.00 -3.87 -12.40
N SER A 44 4.25 -4.01 -12.85
CA SER A 44 4.92 -5.30 -12.92
C SER A 44 5.30 -5.80 -11.53
N ILE A 45 5.82 -4.91 -10.69
CA ILE A 45 6.21 -5.21 -9.31
C ILE A 45 4.99 -5.54 -8.47
N MET A 46 3.92 -4.73 -8.54
CA MET A 46 2.64 -5.02 -7.87
C MET A 46 2.13 -6.41 -8.25
N ARG A 47 2.11 -6.76 -9.55
CA ARG A 47 1.69 -8.09 -10.00
C ARG A 47 2.54 -9.21 -9.40
N GLN A 48 3.87 -9.07 -9.43
CA GLN A 48 4.80 -10.05 -8.88
C GLN A 48 4.64 -10.21 -7.36
N THR A 49 4.56 -9.11 -6.62
CA THR A 49 4.36 -9.10 -5.18
C THR A 49 3.04 -9.73 -4.78
N VAL A 50 1.94 -9.41 -5.49
CA VAL A 50 0.64 -10.05 -5.27
C VAL A 50 0.71 -11.55 -5.51
N SER A 51 1.34 -11.99 -6.61
CA SER A 51 1.51 -13.42 -6.90
C SER A 51 2.25 -14.15 -5.77
N LEU A 52 3.31 -13.53 -5.26
CA LEU A 52 4.11 -14.05 -4.17
C LEU A 52 3.31 -14.11 -2.86
N ALA A 53 2.56 -13.07 -2.52
CA ALA A 53 1.73 -13.04 -1.31
C ALA A 53 0.66 -14.15 -1.35
N LEU A 54 -0.05 -14.29 -2.48
CA LEU A 54 -1.06 -15.33 -2.65
C LEU A 54 -0.48 -16.74 -2.54
N LYS A 55 0.70 -16.98 -3.12
CA LYS A 55 1.42 -18.26 -3.02
C LYS A 55 1.73 -18.65 -1.57
N HIS A 56 2.01 -17.66 -0.72
CA HIS A 56 2.32 -17.86 0.70
C HIS A 56 1.10 -17.75 1.62
N GLY A 57 -0.11 -17.50 1.09
CA GLY A 57 -1.31 -17.28 1.90
C GLY A 57 -1.27 -15.98 2.72
N VAL A 58 -0.45 -15.02 2.30
CA VAL A 58 -0.28 -13.72 2.96
C VAL A 58 -1.35 -12.76 2.46
N GLN A 59 -1.94 -11.98 3.38
CA GLN A 59 -2.94 -10.98 3.01
C GLN A 59 -2.31 -9.84 2.23
N VAL A 60 -2.95 -9.45 1.12
CA VAL A 60 -2.54 -8.28 0.34
C VAL A 60 -3.24 -7.04 0.90
N VAL A 61 -2.46 -6.01 1.22
CA VAL A 61 -2.89 -4.76 1.83
C VAL A 61 -2.46 -3.62 0.94
N ALA A 62 -3.35 -2.68 0.65
CA ALA A 62 -2.97 -1.49 -0.11
C ALA A 62 -2.10 -0.57 0.76
N HIS A 63 -0.95 -0.15 0.21
CA HIS A 63 -0.02 0.76 0.86
C HIS A 63 0.05 2.12 0.13
N PRO A 64 -1.06 2.90 0.11
CA PRO A 64 -1.14 4.14 -0.64
C PRO A 64 -0.29 5.24 -0.01
N ALA A 65 0.24 6.12 -0.83
CA ALA A 65 1.09 7.23 -0.41
C ALA A 65 0.72 8.53 -1.11
N TYR A 66 1.41 9.61 -0.71
CA TYR A 66 1.47 10.81 -1.53
C TYR A 66 2.22 10.54 -2.85
N GLN A 67 1.91 11.32 -3.90
CA GLN A 67 2.58 11.26 -5.20
C GLN A 67 3.98 11.86 -5.14
N ASP A 68 4.89 11.15 -4.48
CA ASP A 68 6.25 11.59 -4.26
C ASP A 68 7.24 10.42 -4.38
N LEU A 69 7.52 10.02 -5.62
CA LEU A 69 8.46 8.94 -5.90
C LEU A 69 9.88 9.30 -5.44
N GLN A 70 10.33 10.53 -5.70
CA GLN A 70 11.68 10.97 -5.36
C GLN A 70 11.92 11.04 -3.85
N GLY A 71 10.91 11.43 -3.07
CA GLY A 71 10.96 11.42 -1.61
C GLY A 71 10.47 10.12 -0.99
N PHE A 72 10.20 9.09 -1.79
CA PHE A 72 9.66 7.81 -1.36
C PHE A 72 8.41 7.95 -0.49
N GLY A 73 7.56 8.94 -0.77
CA GLY A 73 6.33 9.21 0.01
C GLY A 73 6.59 9.60 1.47
N ARG A 74 7.82 9.97 1.85
CA ARG A 74 8.21 10.31 3.23
C ARG A 74 8.17 11.81 3.52
N ARG A 75 7.78 12.65 2.57
CA ARG A 75 7.59 14.10 2.75
C ARG A 75 6.10 14.44 2.85
N SER A 76 5.74 15.23 3.84
CA SER A 76 4.36 15.75 3.94
C SER A 76 4.05 16.66 2.76
N MET A 77 2.85 16.50 2.20
CA MET A 77 2.39 17.28 1.05
C MET A 77 1.03 17.89 1.37
N ALA A 78 0.83 19.14 0.94
CA ALA A 78 -0.41 19.86 1.14
C ALA A 78 -1.43 19.43 0.08
N TYR A 79 -2.20 18.38 0.38
CA TYR A 79 -3.39 17.99 -0.37
C TYR A 79 -4.65 18.35 0.41
N THR A 80 -5.68 18.74 -0.34
CA THR A 80 -7.05 18.87 0.17
C THR A 80 -7.64 17.50 0.52
N PRO A 81 -8.69 17.44 1.37
CA PRO A 81 -9.36 16.18 1.70
C PRO A 81 -9.91 15.42 0.49
N GLN A 82 -10.37 16.12 -0.55
CA GLN A 82 -10.87 15.46 -1.77
C GLN A 82 -9.71 14.84 -2.55
N GLU A 83 -8.61 15.58 -2.74
CA GLU A 83 -7.45 15.02 -3.44
C GLU A 83 -6.90 13.80 -2.72
N ILE A 84 -6.84 13.79 -1.38
CA ILE A 84 -6.44 12.60 -0.61
C ILE A 84 -7.34 11.41 -0.94
N GLN A 85 -8.66 11.59 -0.99
CA GLN A 85 -9.59 10.52 -1.36
C GLN A 85 -9.34 10.00 -2.77
N ASP A 86 -9.17 10.91 -3.73
CA ASP A 86 -8.89 10.56 -5.13
C ASP A 86 -7.56 9.77 -5.26
N LEU A 87 -6.52 10.19 -4.53
CA LEU A 87 -5.24 9.46 -4.47
C LEU A 87 -5.41 8.05 -3.89
N LEU A 88 -6.21 7.89 -2.83
CA LEU A 88 -6.48 6.59 -2.24
C LEU A 88 -7.29 5.69 -3.18
N HIS A 89 -8.38 6.20 -3.76
CA HIS A 89 -9.22 5.43 -4.68
C HIS A 89 -8.44 4.95 -5.90
N TYR A 90 -7.60 5.81 -6.48
CA TYR A 90 -6.73 5.42 -7.58
C TYR A 90 -5.80 4.27 -7.20
N GLN A 91 -5.07 4.41 -6.09
CA GLN A 91 -4.06 3.45 -5.65
C GLN A 91 -4.67 2.11 -5.21
N ILE A 92 -5.78 2.16 -4.47
CA ILE A 92 -6.53 0.98 -4.05
C ILE A 92 -7.10 0.27 -5.28
N GLY A 93 -7.73 1.00 -6.21
CA GLY A 93 -8.29 0.45 -7.43
C GLY A 93 -7.22 -0.22 -8.32
N ALA A 94 -6.05 0.40 -8.45
CA ALA A 94 -4.93 -0.15 -9.20
C ALA A 94 -4.45 -1.49 -8.63
N LEU A 95 -4.19 -1.56 -7.32
CA LEU A 95 -3.74 -2.80 -6.67
C LEU A 95 -4.85 -3.86 -6.68
N ASP A 96 -6.09 -3.48 -6.37
CA ASP A 96 -7.21 -4.40 -6.29
C ASP A 96 -7.59 -4.98 -7.66
N GLY A 97 -7.43 -4.21 -8.74
CA GLY A 97 -7.51 -4.73 -10.11
C GLY A 97 -6.47 -5.83 -10.39
N ILE A 98 -5.22 -5.61 -9.97
CA ILE A 98 -4.14 -6.60 -10.09
C ILE A 98 -4.40 -7.84 -9.21
N CYS A 99 -4.93 -7.65 -8.01
CA CYS A 99 -5.35 -8.75 -7.13
C CYS A 99 -6.42 -9.61 -7.79
N ARG A 100 -7.50 -8.99 -8.30
CA ARG A 100 -8.60 -9.69 -8.97
C ARG A 100 -8.13 -10.50 -10.17
N ALA A 101 -7.21 -9.94 -10.97
CA ALA A 101 -6.62 -10.65 -12.12
C ALA A 101 -5.86 -11.93 -11.73
N GLN A 102 -5.48 -12.08 -10.45
CA GLN A 102 -4.77 -13.24 -9.90
C GLN A 102 -5.63 -14.07 -8.93
N GLY A 103 -6.95 -13.82 -8.88
CA GLY A 103 -7.88 -14.53 -7.98
C GLY A 103 -7.82 -14.08 -6.52
N GLY A 104 -7.19 -12.94 -6.23
CA GLY A 104 -7.13 -12.32 -4.91
C GLY A 104 -7.99 -11.05 -4.79
N ARG A 105 -7.84 -10.36 -3.66
CA ARG A 105 -8.44 -9.06 -3.36
C ARG A 105 -7.57 -8.29 -2.38
N VAL A 106 -7.70 -6.97 -2.36
CA VAL A 106 -7.17 -6.17 -1.24
C VAL A 106 -7.97 -6.48 0.03
N SER A 107 -7.26 -6.65 1.14
CA SER A 107 -7.82 -7.02 2.45
C SER A 107 -8.13 -5.81 3.31
N TYR A 108 -7.16 -4.90 3.47
CA TYR A 108 -7.34 -3.61 4.13
C TYR A 108 -6.35 -2.58 3.56
N VAL A 109 -6.34 -1.38 4.14
CA VAL A 109 -5.50 -0.25 3.72
C VAL A 109 -4.62 0.20 4.87
N LYS A 110 -3.33 0.42 4.61
CA LYS A 110 -2.38 1.04 5.53
C LYS A 110 -1.65 2.15 4.78
N PRO A 111 -1.93 3.44 5.01
CA PRO A 111 -1.17 4.50 4.35
C PRO A 111 0.33 4.42 4.61
N HIS A 112 1.12 4.88 3.65
CA HIS A 112 2.58 4.91 3.69
C HIS A 112 3.12 6.21 4.27
N GLY A 113 4.30 6.13 4.90
CA GLY A 113 5.20 7.25 5.12
C GLY A 113 4.54 8.50 5.71
N ALA A 114 4.69 9.63 5.02
CA ALA A 114 4.15 10.91 5.49
C ALA A 114 2.62 10.92 5.55
N MET A 115 1.93 10.24 4.64
CA MET A 115 0.46 10.17 4.66
C MET A 115 -0.04 9.47 5.93
N TYR A 116 0.65 8.41 6.38
CA TYR A 116 0.36 7.76 7.67
C TYR A 116 0.55 8.73 8.84
N ASN A 117 1.70 9.40 8.89
CA ASN A 117 1.99 10.32 9.99
C ASN A 117 1.03 11.53 10.00
N ASP A 118 0.69 12.06 8.83
CA ASP A 118 -0.23 13.18 8.68
C ASP A 118 -1.66 12.79 9.09
N MET A 119 -2.15 11.59 8.75
CA MET A 119 -3.47 11.14 9.23
C MET A 119 -3.49 10.95 10.74
N MET A 120 -2.39 10.50 11.35
CA MET A 120 -2.31 10.33 12.80
C MET A 120 -2.26 11.68 13.53
N ALA A 121 -1.64 12.70 12.92
CA ALA A 121 -1.50 14.02 13.53
C ALA A 121 -2.67 14.97 13.25
N LYS A 122 -3.39 14.79 12.13
CA LYS A 122 -4.37 15.76 11.63
C LYS A 122 -5.74 15.10 11.39
N PRO A 123 -6.78 15.44 12.18
CA PRO A 123 -8.09 14.80 12.09
C PRO A 123 -8.81 14.95 10.75
N ALA A 124 -8.52 16.00 9.98
CA ALA A 124 -9.11 16.19 8.65
C ALA A 124 -8.57 15.15 7.65
N GLN A 125 -7.27 14.87 7.68
CA GLN A 125 -6.60 13.86 6.87
C GLN A 125 -7.06 12.45 7.27
N LEU A 126 -7.19 12.18 8.57
CA LEU A 126 -7.78 10.92 9.04
C LEU A 126 -9.19 10.70 8.48
N ARG A 127 -10.07 11.71 8.56
CA ARG A 127 -11.41 11.63 8.00
C ARG A 127 -11.39 11.35 6.50
N ALA A 128 -10.55 12.04 5.75
CA ALA A 128 -10.43 11.82 4.31
C ALA A 128 -10.02 10.37 3.98
N VAL A 129 -9.03 9.82 4.71
CA VAL A 129 -8.61 8.42 4.54
C VAL A 129 -9.75 7.45 4.87
N ILE A 130 -10.44 7.63 5.99
CA ILE A 130 -11.55 6.75 6.40
C ILE A 130 -12.70 6.82 5.38
N GLN A 131 -13.05 8.02 4.91
CA GLN A 131 -14.09 8.23 3.90
C GLN A 131 -13.72 7.53 2.58
N ALA A 132 -12.46 7.61 2.17
CA ALA A 132 -11.99 6.93 0.96
C ALA A 132 -12.15 5.40 1.08
N VAL A 133 -11.80 4.83 2.24
CA VAL A 133 -11.83 3.37 2.48
C VAL A 133 -13.27 2.85 2.66
N ALA A 134 -14.20 3.68 3.12
CA ALA A 134 -15.59 3.28 3.37
C ALA A 134 -16.50 3.32 2.13
N ALA A 135 -16.07 3.96 1.05
CA ALA A 135 -16.81 4.08 -0.21
C ALA A 135 -16.76 2.79 -1.04
#